data_AF-A0A7Z9FM23-F1
#
_entry.id   AF-A0A7Z9FM23-F1
#
_cell.length_a   1.000
_cell.length_b   1.000
_cell.length_c   1.000
_cell.angle_alpha   90.00
_cell.angle_beta   90.00
_cell.angle_gamma   90.00
#
_symmetry.space_group_name_H-M   'P 1'
#
loop_
_entity.id
_entity.type
_entity.pdbx_description
1 polymer ?
#
loop_
_entity_poly.entity_id
_entity_poly.type
_entity_poly.pdbx_seq_one_letter_code
_entity_poly.pdbx_strand_id
1 'polypeptide(L)'
;KLGLYMRATQQDFEIAKTYGVPTQKIYASVFALGGGLAALAGVLIVPIRQADHLMGLEPLLLSFIVVIIGGLGSIRGTIVAAFIIGISDGIISVFYEPTLAKMLATLFVAMVLVLKPSGLYGEEVV
;
A
#
# COMPACT_ATOMS: atom_id res chain seq x y z
N LYS A 1 -5.32 21.52 10.21
CA LYS A 1 -3.90 21.97 10.08
C LYS A 1 -2.96 20.82 9.71
N LEU A 2 -3.06 19.64 10.34
CA LEU A 2 -2.21 18.47 10.02
C LEU A 2 -2.16 18.13 8.52
N GLY A 3 -3.32 18.00 7.86
CA GLY A 3 -3.36 17.70 6.42
C GLY A 3 -2.75 18.79 5.52
N LEU A 4 -2.78 20.05 5.94
CA LEU A 4 -2.10 21.14 5.22
C LEU A 4 -0.58 20.97 5.33
N TYR A 5 -0.09 20.69 6.53
CA TYR A 5 1.33 20.46 6.74
C TYR A 5 1.85 19.18 6.08
N MET A 6 1.04 18.11 6.03
CA MET A 6 1.38 16.90 5.28
C MET A 6 1.54 17.19 3.79
N ARG A 7 0.59 17.92 3.18
CA ARG A 7 0.69 18.32 1.78
C ARG A 7 1.87 19.25 1.52
N ALA A 8 2.11 20.23 2.39
CA ALA A 8 3.26 21.12 2.27
C ALA A 8 4.60 20.36 2.36
N THR A 9 4.70 19.41 3.29
CA THR A 9 5.91 18.57 3.45
C THR A 9 6.09 17.60 2.27
N GLN A 10 4.99 17.14 1.65
CA GLN A 10 5.02 16.31 0.44
C GLN A 10 5.48 17.07 -0.80
N GLN A 11 5.13 18.36 -0.92
CA GLN A 11 5.57 19.19 -2.06
C GLN A 11 7.04 19.54 -1.97
N ASP A 12 7.47 20.10 -0.83
CA ASP A 12 8.87 20.42 -0.59
C ASP A 12 9.19 20.41 0.90
N PHE A 13 10.03 19.45 1.29
CA PHE A 13 10.41 19.26 2.69
C PHE A 13 11.24 20.42 3.24
N GLU A 14 12.17 20.97 2.44
CA GLU A 14 13.09 22.02 2.88
C GLU A 14 12.38 23.37 2.99
N ILE A 15 11.53 23.68 2.01
CA ILE A 15 10.71 24.89 2.02
C ILE A 15 9.73 24.84 3.19
N ALA A 16 8.99 23.73 3.39
CA ALA A 16 8.06 23.60 4.50
C ALA A 16 8.75 23.78 5.87
N LYS A 17 9.95 23.22 6.03
CA LYS A 17 10.76 23.37 7.25
C LYS A 17 11.17 24.84 7.49
N THR A 18 11.53 25.57 6.44
CA THR A 18 11.91 26.99 6.51
C THR A 18 10.75 27.87 6.96
N TYR A 19 9.51 27.53 6.56
CA TYR A 19 8.28 28.17 7.04
C TYR A 19 7.84 27.75 8.45
N GLY A 20 8.68 27.02 9.20
CA GLY A 20 8.42 26.62 10.58
C GLY A 20 7.47 25.43 10.74
N VAL A 21 7.17 24.69 9.65
CA VAL A 21 6.43 23.43 9.74
C VAL A 21 7.31 22.40 10.45
N PRO A 22 6.81 21.69 11.49
CA PRO A 22 7.58 20.65 12.16
C PRO A 22 7.64 19.36 11.32
N THR A 23 8.28 19.42 10.15
CA THR A 23 8.32 18.36 9.13
C THR A 23 8.77 17.02 9.70
N GLN A 24 9.79 17.02 10.57
CA GLN A 24 10.29 15.81 11.23
C GLN A 24 9.21 15.10 12.07
N LYS A 25 8.40 15.86 12.82
CA LYS A 25 7.31 15.30 13.64
C LYS A 25 6.19 14.75 12.78
N ILE A 26 5.91 15.44 11.67
CA ILE A 26 4.87 15.01 10.72
C ILE A 26 5.30 13.72 10.04
N TYR A 27 6.52 13.67 9.53
CA TYR A 27 7.08 12.46 8.94
C TYR A 27 7.05 11.29 9.93
N ALA A 28 7.56 11.50 11.15
CA ALA A 28 7.54 10.48 12.19
C ALA A 28 6.12 10.01 12.54
N SER A 29 5.13 10.91 12.59
CA SER A 29 3.73 10.53 12.86
C SER A 29 3.12 9.69 11.72
N VAL A 30 3.41 10.03 10.46
CA VAL A 30 2.91 9.28 9.30
C VAL A 30 3.56 7.91 9.26
N PHE A 31 4.87 7.85 9.48
CA PHE A 31 5.61 6.61 9.53
C PHE A 31 5.13 5.71 10.69
N ALA A 32 4.91 6.27 11.87
CA ALA A 32 4.38 5.53 13.02
C ALA A 32 2.97 5.00 12.75
N LEU A 33 2.11 5.77 12.08
CA LEU A 33 0.78 5.30 11.67
C LEU A 33 0.87 4.15 10.66
N GLY A 34 1.70 4.28 9.61
CA GLY A 34 1.89 3.22 8.61
C GLY A 34 2.49 1.95 9.21
N GLY A 35 3.55 2.09 10.00
CA GLY A 35 4.19 0.97 10.71
C GLY A 35 3.25 0.33 11.74
N GLY A 36 2.43 1.12 12.43
CA GLY A 36 1.40 0.62 13.34
C GLY A 36 0.33 -0.21 12.63
N LEU A 37 -0.15 0.25 11.48
CA LEU A 37 -1.11 -0.51 10.65
C LEU A 37 -0.48 -1.81 10.11
N ALA A 38 0.78 -1.76 9.68
CA ALA A 38 1.50 -2.96 9.23
C ALA A 38 1.71 -3.97 10.38
N ALA A 39 2.04 -3.50 11.58
CA ALA A 39 2.18 -4.35 12.76
C ALA A 39 0.85 -5.00 13.15
N LEU A 40 -0.25 -4.24 13.13
CA LEU A 40 -1.60 -4.76 13.37
C LEU A 40 -1.98 -5.85 12.36
N ALA A 41 -1.69 -5.63 11.07
CA ALA A 41 -1.92 -6.63 10.03
C ALA A 41 -1.09 -7.91 10.28
N GLY A 42 0.19 -7.78 10.66
CA GLY A 42 1.06 -8.91 10.98
C GLY A 42 0.53 -9.75 12.16
N VAL A 43 0.12 -9.09 13.25
CA VAL A 43 -0.46 -9.76 14.44
C VAL A 43 -1.73 -10.53 14.10
N LEU A 44 -2.53 -10.05 13.14
CA LEU A 44 -3.74 -10.76 12.68
C LEU A 44 -3.43 -11.98 11.79
N ILE A 45 -2.31 -11.96 11.05
CA ILE A 45 -1.94 -13.03 10.10
C ILE A 45 -1.23 -14.20 10.80
N VAL A 46 -0.38 -13.93 11.79
CA VAL A 46 0.46 -14.95 12.48
C VAL A 46 -0.32 -16.12 13.10
N PRO A 47 -1.52 -15.95 13.67
CA PRO A 47 -2.29 -17.10 14.17
C PRO A 47 -2.81 -18.02 13.06
N ILE A 48 -2.98 -17.49 11.84
CA ILE A 48 -3.54 -18.21 10.69
C ILE A 48 -2.43 -18.90 9.89
N ARG A 49 -1.25 -18.27 9.82
CA ARG A 49 -0.09 -18.78 9.09
C ARG A 49 1.11 -18.91 10.02
N GLN A 50 1.77 -20.07 9.96
CA GLN A 50 2.95 -20.34 10.78
C GLN A 50 4.04 -19.29 10.51
N ALA A 51 4.59 -18.73 11.59
CA ALA A 51 5.58 -17.66 11.49
C ALA A 51 6.93 -18.20 10.97
N ASP A 52 7.34 -17.76 9.79
CA ASP A 52 8.67 -17.98 9.22
C ASP A 52 9.41 -16.67 8.92
N HIS A 53 10.71 -16.74 8.63
CA HIS A 53 11.57 -15.56 8.39
C HIS A 53 11.32 -14.87 7.04
N LEU A 54 10.62 -15.52 6.11
CA LEU A 54 10.26 -15.02 4.79
C LEU A 54 8.81 -14.55 4.69
N MET A 55 8.02 -14.66 5.77
CA MET A 55 6.59 -14.31 5.79
C MET A 55 6.28 -12.89 5.31
N GLY A 56 7.25 -11.97 5.42
CA GLY A 56 7.11 -10.58 5.00
C GLY A 56 7.22 -10.37 3.49
N LEU A 57 7.77 -11.32 2.74
CA LEU A 57 7.95 -11.17 1.28
C LEU A 57 6.62 -11.17 0.53
N GLU A 58 5.66 -12.00 0.93
CA GLU A 58 4.36 -12.07 0.27
C GLU A 58 3.53 -10.77 0.49
N PRO A 59 3.34 -10.27 1.73
CA PRO A 59 2.65 -9.01 1.95
C PRO A 59 3.38 -7.81 1.33
N LEU A 60 4.73 -7.83 1.31
CA LEU A 60 5.51 -6.79 0.67
C LEU A 60 5.19 -6.73 -0.83
N LEU A 61 5.28 -7.87 -1.52
CA LEU A 61 4.93 -7.95 -2.94
C LEU A 61 3.48 -7.51 -3.15
N LEU A 62 2.52 -8.06 -2.40
CA LEU A 62 1.11 -7.70 -2.51
C LEU A 62 0.87 -6.20 -2.27
N SER A 63 1.60 -5.57 -1.35
CA SER A 63 1.48 -4.13 -1.10
C SER A 63 1.94 -3.29 -2.31
N PHE A 64 3.04 -3.68 -2.97
CA PHE A 64 3.48 -3.03 -4.21
C PHE A 64 2.43 -3.17 -5.31
N ILE A 65 1.87 -4.37 -5.44
CA ILE A 65 0.81 -4.67 -6.40
C ILE A 65 -0.40 -3.74 -6.18
N VAL A 66 -0.88 -3.67 -4.95
CA VAL A 66 -2.01 -2.82 -4.56
C VAL A 66 -1.74 -1.34 -4.85
N VAL A 67 -0.54 -0.85 -4.55
CA VAL A 67 -0.16 0.56 -4.79
C VAL A 67 -0.08 0.87 -6.28
N ILE A 68 0.52 -0.01 -7.07
CA ILE A 68 0.60 0.13 -8.53
C ILE A 68 -0.82 0.13 -9.13
N ILE A 69 -1.67 -0.80 -8.71
CA ILE A 69 -3.06 -0.89 -9.16
C ILE A 69 -3.87 0.34 -8.73
N GLY A 70 -3.67 0.83 -7.52
CA GLY A 70 -4.33 2.03 -7.02
C GLY A 70 -3.90 3.32 -7.74
N GLY A 71 -2.64 3.37 -8.17
CA GLY A 71 -1.97 4.53 -8.75
C GLY A 71 -1.00 5.16 -7.74
N LEU A 72 0.26 5.31 -8.15
CA LEU A 72 1.32 5.93 -7.34
C LEU A 72 0.91 7.36 -6.97
N GLY A 73 0.96 7.69 -5.68
CA GLY A 73 0.55 9.01 -5.15
C GLY A 73 -0.93 9.13 -4.80
N SER A 74 -1.79 8.18 -5.19
CA SER A 74 -3.23 8.23 -4.89
C SER A 74 -3.60 7.38 -3.68
N ILE A 75 -3.80 8.03 -2.52
CA ILE A 75 -4.26 7.36 -1.29
C ILE A 75 -5.63 6.71 -1.52
N ARG A 76 -6.55 7.41 -2.19
CA ARG A 76 -7.91 6.90 -2.46
C ARG A 76 -7.87 5.68 -3.38
N GLY A 77 -7.09 5.74 -4.45
CA GLY A 77 -6.95 4.62 -5.37
C GLY A 77 -6.32 3.39 -4.72
N THR A 78 -5.30 3.61 -3.89
CA THR A 78 -4.64 2.53 -3.14
C THR A 78 -5.59 1.84 -2.16
N ILE A 79 -6.42 2.60 -1.43
CA ILE A 79 -7.40 2.01 -0.50
C ILE A 79 -8.44 1.16 -1.26
N VAL A 80 -8.97 1.68 -2.36
CA VAL A 80 -9.96 0.94 -3.18
C VAL A 80 -9.34 -0.33 -3.75
N ALA A 81 -8.12 -0.25 -4.29
CA ALA A 81 -7.38 -1.40 -4.78
C ALA A 81 -7.13 -2.44 -3.67
N ALA A 82 -6.74 -2.00 -2.47
CA ALA A 82 -6.50 -2.87 -1.32
C ALA A 82 -7.74 -3.65 -0.93
N PHE A 83 -8.92 -3.01 -0.91
CA PHE A 83 -10.19 -3.67 -0.63
C PHE A 83 -10.57 -4.69 -1.70
N ILE A 84 -10.48 -4.31 -2.99
CA ILE A 84 -10.84 -5.19 -4.10
C ILE A 84 -9.94 -6.44 -4.08
N ILE A 85 -8.62 -6.24 -3.97
CA ILE A 85 -7.64 -7.32 -4.01
C ILE A 85 -7.75 -8.18 -2.76
N GLY A 86 -7.85 -7.57 -1.57
CA GLY A 86 -7.94 -8.30 -0.30
C GLY A 86 -9.22 -9.14 -0.18
N ILE A 87 -10.37 -8.61 -0.61
CA ILE A 87 -11.63 -9.38 -0.63
C ILE A 87 -11.55 -10.50 -1.66
N SER A 88 -10.98 -10.22 -2.85
CA SER A 88 -10.82 -11.23 -3.89
C SER A 88 -9.90 -12.38 -3.44
N ASP A 89 -8.77 -12.07 -2.81
CA ASP A 89 -7.83 -13.06 -2.27
C ASP A 89 -8.47 -13.86 -1.12
N GLY A 90 -9.23 -13.19 -0.23
CA GLY A 90 -9.99 -13.84 0.83
C GLY A 90 -11.05 -14.81 0.33
N ILE A 91 -11.75 -14.50 -0.76
CA ILE A 91 -12.73 -15.40 -1.38
C ILE A 91 -12.01 -16.54 -2.11
N ILE A 92 -10.98 -16.24 -2.92
CA ILE A 92 -10.27 -17.25 -3.73
C ILE A 92 -9.57 -18.28 -2.84
N SER A 93 -8.97 -17.86 -1.73
CA SER A 93 -8.28 -18.76 -0.79
C SER A 93 -9.20 -19.78 -0.08
N VAL A 94 -10.51 -19.56 -0.06
CA VAL A 94 -11.48 -20.52 0.47
C VAL A 94 -11.84 -21.61 -0.56
N PHE A 95 -11.77 -21.29 -1.86
CA PHE A 95 -12.20 -22.18 -2.94
C PHE A 95 -11.05 -22.83 -3.74
N TYR A 96 -9.84 -22.26 -3.73
CA TYR A 96 -8.71 -22.70 -4.56
C TYR A 96 -7.41 -22.88 -3.76
N GLU A 97 -6.54 -23.76 -4.27
CA GLU A 97 -5.20 -24.02 -3.71
C GLU A 97 -4.35 -22.73 -3.70
N PRO A 98 -3.56 -22.45 -2.63
CA PRO A 98 -2.76 -21.21 -2.50
C PRO A 98 -1.82 -20.92 -3.68
N THR A 99 -1.42 -21.97 -4.40
CA THR A 99 -0.56 -21.93 -5.57
C THR A 99 -1.21 -21.20 -6.75
N LEU A 100 -2.53 -21.37 -6.93
CA LEU A 100 -3.29 -20.71 -7.99
C LEU A 100 -3.50 -19.22 -7.69
N ALA A 101 -3.72 -18.88 -6.41
CA ALA A 101 -3.87 -17.50 -5.96
C ALA A 101 -2.61 -16.67 -6.25
N LYS A 102 -1.42 -17.24 -6.01
CA LYS A 102 -0.14 -16.59 -6.36
C LYS A 102 0.02 -16.34 -7.86
N MET A 103 -0.31 -17.34 -8.70
CA MET A 103 -0.24 -17.17 -10.16
C MET A 103 -1.19 -16.09 -10.65
N LEU A 104 -2.43 -16.06 -10.13
CA LEU A 104 -3.42 -15.06 -10.49
C LEU A 104 -3.01 -13.66 -10.04
N ALA A 105 -2.45 -13.51 -8.83
CA ALA A 105 -1.93 -12.23 -8.35
C ALA A 105 -0.82 -11.69 -9.27
N THR A 106 0.15 -12.53 -9.66
CA THR A 106 1.21 -12.13 -10.60
C THR A 106 0.66 -11.78 -11.99
N LEU A 107 -0.32 -12.54 -12.48
CA LEU A 107 -0.96 -12.27 -13.77
C LEU A 107 -1.74 -10.95 -13.75
N PHE A 108 -2.43 -10.65 -12.64
CA PHE A 108 -3.18 -9.40 -12.45
C PHE A 108 -2.27 -8.18 -12.47
N VAL A 109 -1.08 -8.28 -11.87
CA VAL A 109 -0.05 -7.23 -11.90
C VAL A 109 0.42 -6.98 -13.32
N ALA A 110 0.79 -8.05 -14.02
CA ALA A 110 1.24 -7.96 -15.40
C ALA A 110 0.14 -7.33 -16.28
N MET A 111 -1.11 -7.74 -16.08
CA MET A 111 -2.26 -7.21 -16.81
C MET A 111 -2.51 -5.72 -16.52
N VAL A 112 -2.42 -5.29 -15.26
CA VAL A 112 -2.61 -3.88 -14.89
C VAL A 112 -1.48 -3.01 -15.45
N LEU A 113 -0.22 -3.47 -15.33
CA LEU A 113 0.93 -2.76 -15.90
C LEU A 113 0.80 -2.57 -17.42
N VAL A 114 0.24 -3.56 -18.12
CA VAL A 114 0.02 -3.49 -19.57
C VAL A 114 -1.15 -2.59 -19.95
N LEU A 115 -2.26 -2.64 -19.21
CA LEU A 115 -3.51 -1.95 -19.60
C LEU A 115 -3.59 -0.50 -19.09
N LYS A 116 -3.04 -0.19 -17.92
CA LYS A 116 -3.09 1.15 -17.34
C LYS A 116 -1.93 1.38 -16.36
N PRO A 117 -0.72 1.73 -16.84
CA PRO A 117 0.48 1.85 -16.01
C PRO A 117 0.38 2.94 -14.94
N SER A 118 -0.53 3.91 -15.09
CA SER A 118 -0.81 4.96 -14.11
C SER A 118 -1.72 4.48 -12.95
N GLY A 119 -2.28 3.27 -13.01
CA GLY A 119 -3.22 2.74 -12.00
C GLY A 119 -4.65 3.31 -12.10
N LEU A 120 -5.51 2.94 -11.14
CA LEU A 120 -6.94 3.28 -11.10
C LEU A 120 -7.15 4.80 -11.02
N TYR A 121 -6.41 5.49 -10.15
CA TYR A 121 -6.55 6.92 -9.88
C TYR A 121 -5.19 7.65 -9.87
N GLY A 122 -4.22 7.24 -10.69
CA GLY A 122 -2.96 7.96 -10.81
C GLY A 122 -3.19 9.41 -11.19
N GLU A 123 -2.74 10.34 -10.35
CA GLU A 123 -2.65 11.75 -10.71
C GLU A 123 -1.42 11.90 -11.61
N GLU A 124 -1.59 12.58 -12.76
CA GLU A 124 -0.44 13.07 -13.52
C GLU A 124 0.36 13.97 -12.59
N VAL A 125 1.64 13.64 -12.40
CA VAL A 125 2.59 14.53 -11.74
C VAL A 125 2.74 15.72 -12.69
N VAL A 126 1.95 16.78 -12.46
CA VAL A 126 2.07 18.09 -13.12
C VAL A 126 3.03 18.95 -12.33
#